data_AF-A0A517L0M5-F1
#
_entry.id   AF-A0A517L0M5-F1
#
_cell.length_a   1.000
_cell.length_b   1.000
_cell.length_c   1.000
_cell.angle_alpha   90.00
_cell.angle_beta   90.00
_cell.angle_gamma   90.00
#
_symmetry.space_group_name_H-M   'P 1'
#
loop_
_entity.id
_entity.type
_entity.pdbx_description
1 polymer ?
#
loop_
_entity_poly.entity_id
_entity_poly.type
_entity_poly.pdbx_seq_one_letter_code
_entity_poly.pdbx_strand_id
1 'polypeptide(L)'
;MVIAKFSPKGLWFFAALVLTSLASAGPLSSDLGVGPEKYPDDPDEIKLPQGVPRKIRMTDKPNDPAGKLVKVRYGPFSLPPNSVFTALPEAAGGVKIHKPCEECYLGAFQGGLEYEDGSDANVATGPYLHHFVIVNNNKPDWVCGLRSRSMYRPQYVYNSGNERPPVRLNTKHKFGMRVDYEDTFSAAGELMNMSNETKIVYATTIYEVIPLDAPGYREATHIRVDVWMCGASDVPAKSGAYKYTSPEWKSPYAGVMLHSDGHGHDGTTHVALTKNGQEYCDSIQYYGLRNGTFLPKDLATQHAANHGAEMQYISDAVACENTGRLEKGDVLQTIAYYDESKYPQMTFKGHKENQMGISFVYIGRDENSLNDMLRVEKLGDQLPLELGGKSGFGYVPRPRDANTADIPAVPGFLGIGPEDITELEEPLKPRSFPRIPQGDQGNNNTSVIGKLLSPSNPATQKLLQAMLPTLLPSLPKEFKLSELFPLGGIVTSNMDIILAAVQKDHPDWLAGLPPYFRQPQGEAKTSLLRAMYGLNSLGN
;
A
#
# COMPACT_ATOMS: atom_id res chain seq x y z
N MET A 1 74.78 -0.27 9.61
CA MET A 1 75.17 1.06 9.06
C MET A 1 74.78 1.00 7.59
N VAL A 2 73.67 1.58 7.13
CA VAL A 2 73.40 3.03 7.03
C VAL A 2 71.90 3.33 7.25
N ILE A 3 71.67 4.47 7.90
CA ILE A 3 70.42 5.13 8.26
C ILE A 3 70.13 6.22 7.21
N ALA A 4 68.85 6.43 6.85
CA ALA A 4 68.27 7.73 6.49
C ALA A 4 66.76 7.63 6.77
N LYS A 5 66.16 8.15 7.85
CA LYS A 5 65.94 9.55 8.32
C LYS A 5 65.24 10.46 7.30
N PHE A 6 63.91 10.46 7.32
CA PHE A 6 63.07 11.56 6.85
C PHE A 6 62.84 12.58 7.98
N SER A 7 62.72 13.87 7.62
CA SER A 7 62.79 15.02 8.52
C SER A 7 61.43 15.48 9.07
N PRO A 8 61.37 16.10 10.27
CA PRO A 8 60.15 16.45 10.98
C PRO A 8 59.51 17.79 10.54
N LYS A 9 59.73 18.25 9.30
CA LYS A 9 59.22 19.54 8.79
C LYS A 9 58.00 19.43 7.86
N GLY A 10 57.31 18.29 7.85
CA GLY A 10 56.08 18.08 7.08
C GLY A 10 54.78 18.01 7.91
N LEU A 11 54.87 18.13 9.24
CA LEU A 11 53.73 17.87 10.15
C LEU A 11 53.23 19.11 10.92
N TRP A 12 53.68 20.31 10.54
CA TRP A 12 53.30 21.57 11.20
C TRP A 12 52.56 22.57 10.30
N PHE A 13 52.32 22.24 9.02
CA PHE A 13 51.58 23.11 8.09
C PHE A 13 50.09 22.74 7.91
N PHE A 14 49.64 21.60 8.46
CA PHE A 14 48.23 21.19 8.45
C PHE A 14 47.46 21.49 9.75
N ALA A 15 48.17 21.87 10.83
CA ALA A 15 47.58 22.19 12.12
C ALA A 15 47.31 23.70 12.34
N ALA A 16 47.67 24.55 11.37
CA ALA A 16 47.50 26.01 11.47
C ALA A 16 46.40 26.59 10.56
N LEU A 17 45.64 25.74 9.84
CA LEU A 17 44.53 26.17 8.98
C LEU A 17 43.14 25.86 9.58
N VAL A 18 43.08 25.33 10.80
CA VAL A 18 41.83 24.90 11.47
C VAL A 18 41.46 25.82 12.66
N LEU A 19 42.17 26.94 12.86
CA LEU A 19 42.00 27.78 14.07
C LEU A 19 41.79 29.29 13.83
N THR A 20 41.35 29.68 12.64
CA THR A 20 40.94 31.07 12.35
C THR A 20 39.68 31.13 11.48
N SER A 21 38.53 30.80 12.08
CA SER A 21 37.21 31.28 11.65
C SER A 21 36.21 31.17 12.80
N LEU A 22 36.51 31.86 13.90
CA LEU A 22 35.58 32.16 14.98
C LEU A 22 35.71 33.64 15.31
N ALA A 23 34.90 34.47 14.65
CA ALA A 23 34.42 35.77 15.12
C ALA A 23 33.72 36.51 13.97
N SER A 24 32.41 36.28 13.80
CA SER A 24 31.39 37.29 13.42
C SER A 24 30.12 36.60 12.91
N ALA A 25 29.35 36.03 13.83
CA ALA A 25 27.91 35.83 13.63
C ALA A 25 27.24 36.29 14.92
N GLY A 26 26.51 37.40 14.83
CA GLY A 26 25.64 37.86 15.92
C GLY A 26 24.54 36.83 16.19
N PRO A 27 23.92 36.85 17.39
CA PRO A 27 22.90 35.89 17.74
C PRO A 27 21.66 36.12 16.86
N LEU A 28 21.40 35.18 15.94
CA LEU A 28 20.06 34.95 15.44
C LEU A 28 19.29 34.30 16.60
N SER A 29 18.39 35.09 17.18
CA SER A 29 17.34 34.62 18.08
C SER A 29 16.54 33.53 17.37
N SER A 30 16.85 32.27 17.67
CA SER A 30 15.96 31.14 17.45
C SER A 30 15.13 30.94 18.72
N ASP A 31 14.32 31.93 19.06
CA ASP A 31 13.29 31.79 20.09
C ASP A 31 12.02 31.26 19.42
N LEU A 32 12.07 29.99 18.99
CA LEU A 32 10.89 29.14 18.93
C LEU A 32 11.05 28.12 20.07
N GLY A 33 11.01 28.65 21.29
CA GLY A 33 10.89 27.85 22.50
C GLY A 33 9.53 27.16 22.56
N VAL A 34 9.34 26.13 21.74
CA VAL A 34 8.37 25.07 22.03
C VAL A 34 9.14 24.05 22.87
N GLY A 35 9.26 24.34 24.17
CA GLY A 35 9.55 23.27 25.12
C GLY A 35 8.43 22.22 25.04
N PRO A 36 8.63 20.99 25.56
CA PRO A 36 7.58 20.00 25.64
C PRO A 36 6.53 20.51 26.63
N GLU A 37 5.62 21.35 26.15
CA GLU A 37 4.38 21.69 26.81
C GLU A 37 3.74 20.34 27.16
N LYS A 38 3.37 20.16 28.42
CA LYS A 38 2.70 18.94 28.87
C LYS A 38 1.50 18.73 27.96
N TYR A 39 1.62 17.80 27.01
CA TYR A 39 0.49 17.35 26.22
C TYR A 39 -0.59 16.87 27.20
N PRO A 40 -1.87 17.12 26.91
CA PRO A 40 -2.95 16.56 27.70
C PRO A 40 -2.78 15.03 27.81
N ASP A 41 -3.13 14.48 28.97
CA ASP A 41 -3.01 13.03 29.24
C ASP A 41 -3.84 12.19 28.23
N ASP A 42 -4.83 12.81 27.58
CA ASP A 42 -5.51 12.27 26.40
C ASP A 42 -4.98 12.97 25.13
N PRO A 43 -4.20 12.28 24.27
CA PRO A 43 -3.66 12.86 23.03
C PRO A 43 -4.75 13.33 22.04
N ASP A 44 -6.01 12.96 22.27
CA ASP A 44 -7.17 13.37 21.46
C ASP A 44 -7.98 14.52 22.10
N GLU A 45 -7.60 15.05 23.26
CA GLU A 45 -8.21 16.27 23.86
C GLU A 45 -7.73 17.57 23.19
N ILE A 46 -6.83 17.47 22.21
CA ILE A 46 -6.41 18.61 21.39
C ILE A 46 -7.64 19.12 20.62
N LYS A 47 -7.81 20.45 20.58
CA LYS A 47 -8.84 21.08 19.75
C LYS A 47 -8.49 20.86 18.27
N LEU A 48 -9.09 19.83 17.68
CA LEU A 48 -8.88 19.48 16.28
C LEU A 48 -9.42 20.58 15.35
N PRO A 49 -8.77 20.81 14.20
CA PRO A 49 -9.32 21.65 13.13
C PRO A 49 -10.68 21.15 12.68
N GLN A 50 -11.50 22.06 12.14
CA GLN A 50 -12.80 21.71 11.60
C GLN A 50 -12.67 20.65 10.50
N GLY A 51 -13.51 19.62 10.54
CA GLY A 51 -13.53 18.55 9.55
C GLY A 51 -12.55 17.42 9.82
N VAL A 52 -11.61 17.56 10.76
CA VAL A 52 -10.78 16.43 11.22
C VAL A 52 -11.59 15.58 12.19
N PRO A 53 -11.92 14.33 11.84
CA PRO A 53 -12.75 13.50 12.71
C PRO A 53 -11.95 13.02 13.93
N ARG A 54 -12.65 12.86 15.07
CA ARG A 54 -12.04 12.31 16.28
C ARG A 54 -11.81 10.81 16.12
N LYS A 55 -10.65 10.33 16.55
CA LYS A 55 -10.34 8.89 16.55
C LYS A 55 -11.37 8.08 17.36
N ILE A 56 -11.61 6.84 16.92
CA ILE A 56 -12.43 5.85 17.60
C ILE A 56 -11.60 5.20 18.70
N ARG A 57 -12.16 5.12 19.90
CA ARG A 57 -11.57 4.44 21.05
C ARG A 57 -12.43 3.26 21.46
N MET A 58 -11.82 2.23 22.03
CA MET A 58 -12.58 1.06 22.55
C MET A 58 -13.50 1.40 23.72
N THR A 59 -13.28 2.53 24.39
CA THR A 59 -14.15 3.07 25.44
C THR A 59 -15.32 3.88 24.90
N ASP A 60 -15.34 4.19 23.60
CA ASP A 60 -16.45 4.90 22.98
C ASP A 60 -17.67 3.98 22.89
N LYS A 61 -18.85 4.60 22.84
CA LYS A 61 -20.07 3.86 22.51
C LYS A 61 -20.13 3.64 21.00
N PRO A 62 -20.60 2.48 20.53
CA PRO A 62 -20.97 2.31 19.13
C PRO A 62 -22.05 3.34 18.78
N ASN A 63 -22.06 3.80 17.53
CA ASN A 63 -23.05 4.76 17.07
C ASN A 63 -24.44 4.10 17.01
N ASP A 64 -24.51 2.82 16.69
CA ASP A 64 -25.75 2.04 16.76
C ASP A 64 -25.88 1.26 18.08
N PRO A 65 -27.05 1.28 18.75
CA PRO A 65 -27.29 0.47 19.94
C PRO A 65 -27.15 -1.05 19.74
N ALA A 66 -27.37 -1.55 18.52
CA ALA A 66 -27.12 -2.96 18.18
C ALA A 66 -25.65 -3.23 17.84
N GLY A 67 -24.85 -2.18 17.64
CA GLY A 67 -23.44 -2.27 17.31
C GLY A 67 -22.57 -2.67 18.50
N LYS A 68 -21.36 -3.16 18.21
CA LYS A 68 -20.29 -3.39 19.18
C LYS A 68 -18.95 -2.96 18.60
N LEU A 69 -18.10 -2.35 19.42
CA LEU A 69 -16.72 -2.08 19.01
C LEU A 69 -15.87 -3.33 19.20
N VAL A 70 -15.10 -3.69 18.19
CA VAL A 70 -14.18 -4.84 18.17
C VAL A 70 -12.84 -4.37 17.67
N LYS A 71 -11.76 -4.70 18.38
CA LYS A 71 -10.39 -4.43 17.93
C LYS A 71 -9.76 -5.73 17.44
N VAL A 72 -9.24 -5.72 16.22
CA VAL A 72 -8.47 -6.82 15.65
C VAL A 72 -7.01 -6.40 15.57
N ARG A 73 -6.09 -7.30 15.94
CA ARG A 73 -4.64 -7.13 15.82
C ARG A 73 -4.11 -8.09 14.75
N TYR A 74 -3.30 -7.57 13.85
CA TYR A 74 -2.62 -8.30 12.79
C TYR A 74 -1.11 -8.22 13.02
N GLY A 75 -0.44 -9.36 13.05
CA GLY A 75 0.99 -9.45 13.34
C GLY A 75 1.33 -10.72 14.11
N PRO A 76 2.52 -10.78 14.75
CA PRO A 76 3.51 -9.71 14.82
C PRO A 76 4.22 -9.44 13.48
N PHE A 77 4.59 -8.19 13.24
CA PHE A 77 5.48 -7.78 12.15
C PHE A 77 6.84 -7.38 12.73
N SER A 78 7.90 -7.98 12.21
CA SER A 78 9.28 -7.62 12.59
C SER A 78 9.83 -6.63 11.58
N LEU A 79 9.93 -5.36 11.98
CA LEU A 79 10.38 -4.25 11.14
C LEU A 79 11.87 -4.03 11.34
N PRO A 80 12.73 -4.31 10.35
CA PRO A 80 14.16 -4.07 10.50
C PRO A 80 14.49 -2.57 10.64
N PRO A 81 15.69 -2.23 11.13
CA PRO A 81 16.14 -0.85 11.22
C PRO A 81 16.03 -0.08 9.90
N ASN A 82 15.61 1.18 9.94
CA ASN A 82 15.60 2.11 8.80
C ASN A 82 15.04 1.50 7.51
N SER A 83 13.87 0.86 7.62
CA SER A 83 13.34 0.03 6.54
C SER A 83 11.87 0.30 6.23
N VAL A 84 11.53 0.05 4.96
CA VAL A 84 10.16 -0.11 4.49
C VAL A 84 9.89 -1.60 4.42
N PHE A 85 8.90 -2.06 5.17
CA PHE A 85 8.44 -3.44 5.23
C PHE A 85 7.09 -3.57 4.55
N THR A 86 6.99 -4.42 3.56
CA THR A 86 5.72 -4.79 2.93
C THR A 86 5.20 -6.08 3.53
N ALA A 87 4.08 -6.00 4.25
CA ALA A 87 3.32 -7.15 4.71
C ALA A 87 2.79 -7.92 3.51
N LEU A 88 3.09 -9.21 3.46
CA LEU A 88 2.61 -10.08 2.39
C LEU A 88 1.19 -10.57 2.68
N PRO A 89 0.41 -10.95 1.64
CA PRO A 89 -0.81 -11.72 1.85
C PRO A 89 -0.47 -13.12 2.38
N GLU A 90 -1.41 -13.74 3.09
CA GLU A 90 -1.26 -15.10 3.66
C GLU A 90 -0.82 -16.13 2.61
N ALA A 91 -1.37 -16.05 1.39
CA ALA A 91 -1.01 -16.95 0.29
C ALA A 91 0.47 -16.84 -0.14
N ALA A 92 1.13 -15.72 0.15
CA ALA A 92 2.56 -15.50 -0.08
C ALA A 92 3.40 -15.66 1.21
N GLY A 93 2.81 -16.24 2.27
CA GLY A 93 3.48 -16.48 3.54
C GLY A 93 3.45 -15.30 4.51
N GLY A 94 2.61 -14.29 4.25
CA GLY A 94 2.38 -13.22 5.21
C GLY A 94 1.35 -13.59 6.29
N VAL A 95 1.00 -12.61 7.12
CA VAL A 95 0.12 -12.82 8.26
C VAL A 95 -1.32 -13.02 7.80
N LYS A 96 -2.03 -13.95 8.45
CA LYS A 96 -3.46 -14.17 8.23
C LYS A 96 -4.26 -12.96 8.73
N ILE A 97 -5.09 -12.42 7.85
CA ILE A 97 -5.97 -11.31 8.15
C ILE A 97 -7.38 -11.86 8.40
N HIS A 98 -7.88 -11.66 9.61
CA HIS A 98 -9.20 -12.14 10.02
C HIS A 98 -10.24 -11.01 9.91
N LYS A 99 -11.44 -11.37 9.47
CA LYS A 99 -12.63 -10.52 9.54
C LYS A 99 -13.10 -10.36 11.00
N PRO A 100 -13.71 -9.24 11.39
CA PRO A 100 -14.12 -8.97 12.77
C PRO A 100 -15.43 -9.67 13.17
N CYS A 101 -16.11 -10.32 12.22
CA CYS A 101 -17.40 -10.99 12.38
C CYS A 101 -17.56 -12.05 11.27
N GLU A 102 -18.46 -13.01 11.45
CA GLU A 102 -18.78 -13.96 10.37
C GLU A 102 -19.78 -13.39 9.38
N GLU A 103 -20.86 -12.79 9.88
CA GLU A 103 -21.94 -12.19 9.11
C GLU A 103 -22.38 -10.89 9.81
N CYS A 104 -22.06 -9.73 9.22
CA CYS A 104 -22.38 -8.44 9.83
C CYS A 104 -22.29 -7.27 8.85
N TYR A 105 -22.67 -6.09 9.31
CA TYR A 105 -22.28 -4.81 8.73
C TYR A 105 -21.14 -4.20 9.53
N LEU A 106 -20.14 -3.65 8.83
CA LEU A 106 -19.11 -2.79 9.42
C LEU A 106 -19.57 -1.33 9.30
N GLY A 107 -20.09 -0.77 10.38
CA GLY A 107 -20.60 0.60 10.42
C GLY A 107 -19.51 1.65 10.61
N ALA A 108 -18.38 1.26 11.17
CA ALA A 108 -17.21 2.11 11.32
C ALA A 108 -15.93 1.29 11.33
N PHE A 109 -14.82 1.92 10.96
CA PHE A 109 -13.50 1.33 11.12
C PHE A 109 -12.38 2.37 11.19
N GLN A 110 -11.31 2.05 11.90
CA GLN A 110 -10.11 2.88 12.03
C GLN A 110 -8.86 2.01 12.18
N GLY A 111 -7.83 2.33 11.41
CA GLY A 111 -6.52 1.69 11.46
C GLY A 111 -5.63 2.23 12.56
N GLY A 112 -4.67 1.42 12.99
CA GLY A 112 -3.66 1.78 13.96
C GLY A 112 -2.44 0.89 13.87
N LEU A 113 -1.43 1.20 14.68
CA LEU A 113 -0.21 0.42 14.81
C LEU A 113 0.19 0.43 16.28
N GLU A 114 0.49 -0.74 16.85
CA GLU A 114 0.73 -0.87 18.29
C GLU A 114 1.87 -1.84 18.59
N TYR A 115 2.53 -1.63 19.72
CA TYR A 115 3.45 -2.59 20.31
C TYR A 115 2.70 -3.73 21.02
N GLU A 116 3.42 -4.78 21.40
CA GLU A 116 2.84 -5.96 22.05
C GLU A 116 2.00 -5.61 23.29
N ASP A 117 2.48 -4.66 24.10
CA ASP A 117 1.82 -4.15 25.31
C ASP A 117 0.55 -3.31 25.05
N GLY A 118 0.23 -3.05 23.77
CA GLY A 118 -0.92 -2.27 23.33
C GLY A 118 -0.68 -0.76 23.30
N SER A 119 0.53 -0.30 23.60
CA SER A 119 0.91 1.11 23.41
C SER A 119 0.98 1.47 21.93
N ASP A 120 0.65 2.73 21.61
CA ASP A 120 0.66 3.23 20.24
C ASP A 120 2.08 3.20 19.66
N ALA A 121 2.23 2.60 18.49
CA ALA A 121 3.45 2.64 17.71
C ALA A 121 3.28 3.72 16.64
N ASN A 122 4.09 4.76 16.76
CA ASN A 122 4.01 5.95 15.93
C ASN A 122 5.40 6.52 15.66
N VAL A 123 5.48 7.51 14.77
CA VAL A 123 6.73 8.12 14.28
C VAL A 123 7.70 8.42 15.43
N ALA A 124 7.21 8.93 16.56
CA ALA A 124 8.03 9.30 17.71
C ALA A 124 8.70 8.12 18.43
N THR A 125 8.24 6.91 18.18
CA THR A 125 8.77 5.68 18.75
C THR A 125 9.55 4.84 17.74
N GLY A 126 9.61 5.29 16.47
CA GLY A 126 10.31 4.62 15.37
C GLY A 126 9.37 4.07 14.30
N PRO A 127 8.43 3.16 14.61
CA PRO A 127 7.51 2.62 13.63
C PRO A 127 6.47 3.63 13.15
N TYR A 128 6.10 3.60 11.89
CA TYR A 128 4.91 4.33 11.42
C TYR A 128 4.10 3.51 10.42
N LEU A 129 2.79 3.76 10.39
CA LEU A 129 1.85 3.08 9.51
C LEU A 129 1.85 3.79 8.15
N HIS A 130 2.65 3.32 7.19
CA HIS A 130 2.74 4.00 5.90
C HIS A 130 1.51 3.72 5.04
N HIS A 131 1.21 2.45 4.82
CA HIS A 131 -0.02 1.98 4.20
C HIS A 131 -0.55 0.77 4.95
N PHE A 132 -1.87 0.70 5.09
CA PHE A 132 -2.56 -0.50 5.53
C PHE A 132 -3.92 -0.56 4.86
N VAL A 133 -4.05 -1.50 3.94
CA VAL A 133 -5.18 -1.63 3.05
C VAL A 133 -5.79 -3.00 3.25
N ILE A 134 -7.03 -3.02 3.73
CA ILE A 134 -7.82 -4.24 3.93
C ILE A 134 -8.75 -4.40 2.75
N VAL A 135 -8.79 -5.60 2.20
CA VAL A 135 -9.64 -5.96 1.06
C VAL A 135 -10.43 -7.22 1.36
N ASN A 136 -11.63 -7.29 0.80
CA ASN A 136 -12.47 -8.48 0.77
C ASN A 136 -12.22 -9.21 -0.55
N ASN A 137 -11.64 -10.41 -0.47
CA ASN A 137 -11.22 -11.17 -1.65
C ASN A 137 -12.39 -11.80 -2.41
N ASN A 138 -13.59 -11.80 -1.82
CA ASN A 138 -14.78 -12.44 -2.37
C ASN A 138 -15.72 -11.44 -3.06
N LYS A 139 -15.45 -10.12 -2.93
CA LYS A 139 -16.18 -9.04 -3.58
C LYS A 139 -15.28 -8.25 -4.52
N PRO A 140 -15.78 -7.71 -5.63
CA PRO A 140 -14.94 -7.01 -6.60
C PRO A 140 -14.73 -5.54 -6.24
N ASP A 141 -13.64 -4.97 -6.73
CA ASP A 141 -13.44 -3.52 -6.82
C ASP A 141 -14.53 -2.88 -7.71
N TRP A 142 -15.19 -1.83 -7.19
CA TRP A 142 -16.31 -1.16 -7.84
C TRP A 142 -15.90 -0.09 -8.86
N VAL A 143 -14.65 0.33 -8.85
CA VAL A 143 -14.07 1.28 -9.81
C VAL A 143 -13.41 0.53 -10.96
N CYS A 144 -12.53 -0.41 -10.62
CA CYS A 144 -11.72 -1.12 -11.60
C CYS A 144 -12.36 -2.42 -12.11
N GLY A 145 -13.44 -2.86 -11.46
CA GLY A 145 -14.22 -4.01 -11.86
C GLY A 145 -13.46 -5.34 -11.86
N LEU A 146 -14.13 -6.34 -12.42
CA LEU A 146 -13.58 -7.65 -12.74
C LEU A 146 -13.01 -7.62 -14.16
N ARG A 147 -11.75 -7.19 -14.36
CA ARG A 147 -10.79 -7.70 -15.37
C ARG A 147 -9.80 -6.65 -15.87
N SER A 148 -8.53 -6.97 -15.67
CA SER A 148 -7.57 -7.06 -16.77
C SER A 148 -6.97 -8.47 -16.73
N ARG A 149 -7.14 -9.25 -17.81
CA ARG A 149 -6.46 -10.55 -18.05
C ARG A 149 -6.47 -11.54 -16.86
N SER A 150 -7.66 -11.87 -16.34
CA SER A 150 -7.85 -12.85 -15.26
C SER A 150 -7.41 -12.41 -13.85
N MET A 151 -7.02 -11.15 -13.66
CA MET A 151 -6.69 -10.61 -12.34
C MET A 151 -7.95 -10.05 -11.68
N TYR A 152 -8.39 -10.72 -10.62
CA TYR A 152 -9.49 -10.30 -9.76
C TYR A 152 -8.98 -9.19 -8.83
N ARG A 153 -9.56 -7.98 -8.91
CA ARG A 153 -9.29 -6.94 -7.92
C ARG A 153 -10.29 -7.04 -6.78
N PRO A 154 -9.83 -7.31 -5.55
CA PRO A 154 -10.71 -7.44 -4.41
C PRO A 154 -11.32 -6.10 -4.03
N GLN A 155 -12.49 -6.14 -3.41
CA GLN A 155 -13.17 -4.96 -2.91
C GLN A 155 -12.34 -4.38 -1.76
N TYR A 156 -11.92 -3.13 -1.89
CA TYR A 156 -11.38 -2.40 -0.76
C TYR A 156 -12.43 -2.27 0.36
N VAL A 157 -12.03 -2.61 1.58
CA VAL A 157 -12.86 -2.45 2.77
C VAL A 157 -12.47 -1.19 3.51
N TYR A 158 -11.17 -1.01 3.72
CA TYR A 158 -10.61 0.13 4.44
C TYR A 158 -9.16 0.36 4.07
N ASN A 159 -8.76 1.63 4.03
CA ASN A 159 -7.40 2.07 3.75
C ASN A 159 -6.98 3.06 4.85
N SER A 160 -5.73 2.95 5.30
CA SER A 160 -5.15 3.86 6.28
C SER A 160 -3.69 4.08 5.97
N GLY A 161 -3.22 5.31 6.03
CA GLY A 161 -1.81 5.63 6.30
C GLY A 161 -1.63 6.08 7.74
N ASN A 162 -0.64 6.95 7.95
CA ASN A 162 -0.33 7.48 9.27
C ASN A 162 -1.38 8.48 9.76
N GLU A 163 -2.18 9.01 8.84
CA GLU A 163 -3.34 9.86 9.09
C GLU A 163 -4.49 9.14 9.78
N ARG A 164 -4.53 7.80 9.73
CA ARG A 164 -5.46 6.91 10.48
C ARG A 164 -6.90 7.44 10.53
N PRO A 165 -7.52 7.76 9.38
CA PRO A 165 -8.79 8.46 9.38
C PRO A 165 -9.88 7.48 9.87
N PRO A 166 -10.64 7.82 10.91
CA PRO A 166 -11.81 7.05 11.28
C PRO A 166 -12.89 7.21 10.22
N VAL A 167 -13.40 6.09 9.72
CA VAL A 167 -14.54 6.07 8.82
C VAL A 167 -15.76 5.65 9.62
N ARG A 168 -16.83 6.47 9.57
CA ARG A 168 -18.14 6.15 10.15
C ARG A 168 -19.22 6.26 9.08
N LEU A 169 -19.80 5.11 8.73
CA LEU A 169 -20.81 4.97 7.68
C LEU A 169 -22.24 5.07 8.23
N ASN A 170 -22.39 4.90 9.54
CA ASN A 170 -23.69 4.80 10.19
C ASN A 170 -24.14 6.05 10.97
N THR A 171 -23.42 7.18 10.87
CA THR A 171 -23.67 8.39 11.67
C THR A 171 -25.08 8.98 11.45
N LYS A 172 -25.49 9.19 10.19
CA LYS A 172 -26.78 9.79 9.83
C LYS A 172 -27.76 8.79 9.21
N HIS A 173 -27.22 7.76 8.58
CA HIS A 173 -27.96 6.76 7.84
C HIS A 173 -27.54 5.38 8.31
N LYS A 174 -28.41 4.37 8.21
CA LYS A 174 -28.06 2.99 8.60
C LYS A 174 -27.39 2.27 7.43
N PHE A 175 -26.10 2.50 7.27
CA PHE A 175 -25.28 1.80 6.29
C PHE A 175 -24.05 1.17 6.94
N GLY A 176 -23.52 0.11 6.32
CA GLY A 176 -22.23 -0.44 6.67
C GLY A 176 -21.70 -1.36 5.57
N MET A 177 -20.40 -1.63 5.58
CA MET A 177 -19.81 -2.59 4.64
C MET A 177 -20.27 -4.00 5.03
N ARG A 178 -20.98 -4.69 4.13
CA ARG A 178 -21.50 -6.03 4.43
C ARG A 178 -20.37 -7.07 4.37
N VAL A 179 -20.31 -7.91 5.39
CA VAL A 179 -19.42 -9.08 5.47
C VAL A 179 -20.30 -10.32 5.49
N ASP A 180 -20.08 -11.21 4.54
CA ASP A 180 -20.79 -12.48 4.41
C ASP A 180 -19.97 -13.65 5.00
N TYR A 181 -20.63 -14.77 5.29
CA TYR A 181 -19.99 -15.93 5.91
C TYR A 181 -18.77 -16.44 5.11
N GLU A 182 -18.89 -16.49 3.79
CA GLU A 182 -17.84 -16.98 2.88
C GLU A 182 -16.76 -15.93 2.56
N ASP A 183 -16.90 -14.69 3.04
CA ASP A 183 -15.94 -13.64 2.78
C ASP A 183 -14.61 -13.92 3.49
N THR A 184 -13.52 -13.65 2.77
CA THR A 184 -12.16 -13.71 3.28
C THR A 184 -11.51 -12.34 3.14
N PHE A 185 -10.79 -11.93 4.17
CA PHE A 185 -10.05 -10.67 4.15
C PHE A 185 -8.58 -10.93 3.86
N SER A 186 -7.95 -10.04 3.11
CA SER A 186 -6.50 -9.92 3.05
C SER A 186 -6.11 -8.47 3.31
N ALA A 187 -4.83 -8.24 3.59
CA ALA A 187 -4.30 -6.90 3.70
C ALA A 187 -3.00 -6.77 2.95
N ALA A 188 -2.78 -5.59 2.37
CA ALA A 188 -1.49 -5.12 1.95
C ALA A 188 -1.07 -4.02 2.92
N GLY A 189 0.07 -4.20 3.57
CA GLY A 189 0.60 -3.23 4.51
C GLY A 189 1.98 -2.78 4.08
N GLU A 190 2.26 -1.49 4.12
CA GLU A 190 3.60 -0.95 4.13
C GLU A 190 3.81 -0.31 5.50
N LEU A 191 4.69 -0.93 6.27
CA LEU A 191 5.07 -0.49 7.60
C LEU A 191 6.49 0.02 7.53
N MET A 192 6.75 1.10 8.24
CA MET A 192 8.05 1.73 8.23
C MET A 192 8.65 1.69 9.62
N ASN A 193 9.97 1.65 9.68
CA ASN A 193 10.71 1.77 10.93
C ASN A 193 11.86 2.76 10.77
N MET A 194 11.71 3.89 11.45
CA MET A 194 12.63 5.03 11.42
C MET A 194 13.76 4.91 12.44
N SER A 195 13.72 3.88 13.30
CA SER A 195 14.76 3.65 14.30
C SER A 195 15.91 2.80 13.75
N ASN A 196 17.05 2.86 14.41
CA ASN A 196 18.20 1.99 14.14
C ASN A 196 18.07 0.58 14.78
N GLU A 197 16.92 0.25 15.36
CA GLU A 197 16.65 -1.03 16.02
C GLU A 197 15.51 -1.75 15.33
N THR A 198 15.49 -3.09 15.38
CA THR A 198 14.32 -3.85 14.96
C THR A 198 13.16 -3.57 15.91
N LYS A 199 11.97 -3.30 15.36
CA LYS A 199 10.74 -3.10 16.14
C LYS A 199 9.73 -4.20 15.82
N ILE A 200 9.07 -4.71 16.86
CA ILE A 200 7.96 -5.67 16.71
C ILE A 200 6.65 -4.93 16.93
N VAL A 201 5.79 -4.93 15.92
CA VAL A 201 4.52 -4.20 15.95
C VAL A 201 3.35 -5.04 15.44
N TYR A 202 2.16 -4.55 15.69
CA TYR A 202 0.90 -5.13 15.26
C TYR A 202 0.08 -4.03 14.57
N ALA A 203 -0.29 -4.25 13.31
CA ALA A 203 -1.30 -3.39 12.68
C ALA A 203 -2.64 -3.68 13.35
N THR A 204 -3.39 -2.65 13.70
CA THR A 204 -4.68 -2.81 14.39
C THR A 204 -5.80 -2.20 13.57
N THR A 205 -7.00 -2.72 13.76
CA THR A 205 -8.21 -2.07 13.24
C THR A 205 -9.32 -2.19 14.27
N ILE A 206 -9.88 -1.05 14.66
CA ILE A 206 -11.10 -0.98 15.44
C ILE A 206 -12.26 -0.97 14.47
N TYR A 207 -13.25 -1.83 14.69
CA TYR A 207 -14.47 -1.94 13.90
C TYR A 207 -15.68 -1.67 14.76
N GLU A 208 -16.71 -1.04 14.21
CA GLU A 208 -18.08 -1.11 14.72
C GLU A 208 -18.84 -2.20 13.95
N VAL A 209 -19.10 -3.32 14.62
CA VAL A 209 -19.77 -4.51 14.06
C VAL A 209 -21.25 -4.45 14.42
N ILE A 210 -22.11 -4.52 13.41
CA ILE A 210 -23.58 -4.46 13.55
C ILE A 210 -24.19 -5.76 12.99
N PRO A 211 -25.08 -6.44 13.73
CA PRO A 211 -25.77 -7.64 13.24
C PRO A 211 -26.49 -7.45 11.90
N LEU A 212 -26.52 -8.47 11.04
CA LEU A 212 -27.21 -8.37 9.73
C LEU A 212 -28.72 -8.16 9.85
N ASP A 213 -29.33 -8.61 10.95
CA ASP A 213 -30.76 -8.45 11.25
C ASP A 213 -31.10 -7.10 11.90
N ALA A 214 -30.10 -6.21 12.09
CA ALA A 214 -30.32 -4.88 12.60
C ALA A 214 -31.27 -4.07 11.68
N PRO A 215 -32.44 -3.60 12.19
CA PRO A 215 -33.46 -3.01 11.33
C PRO A 215 -32.98 -1.76 10.59
N GLY A 216 -33.17 -1.76 9.27
CA GLY A 216 -32.94 -0.62 8.39
C GLY A 216 -31.51 -0.49 7.84
N TYR A 217 -30.60 -1.42 8.16
CA TYR A 217 -29.26 -1.41 7.59
C TYR A 217 -29.25 -1.79 6.11
N ARG A 218 -28.41 -1.09 5.35
CA ARG A 218 -28.11 -1.36 3.94
C ARG A 218 -26.60 -1.42 3.72
N GLU A 219 -26.22 -2.07 2.63
CA GLU A 219 -24.81 -2.21 2.25
C GLU A 219 -24.22 -0.88 1.75
N ALA A 220 -23.05 -0.55 2.29
CA ALA A 220 -22.17 0.48 1.75
C ALA A 220 -21.12 -0.13 0.83
N THR A 221 -20.48 0.71 0.03
CA THR A 221 -19.41 0.31 -0.88
C THR A 221 -18.32 1.36 -0.87
N HIS A 222 -17.07 0.90 -0.85
CA HIS A 222 -15.91 1.74 -1.02
C HIS A 222 -15.56 1.91 -2.51
N ILE A 223 -15.32 3.16 -2.89
CA ILE A 223 -14.86 3.61 -4.20
C ILE A 223 -13.50 4.26 -3.96
N ARG A 224 -12.45 3.68 -4.54
CA ARG A 224 -11.09 4.23 -4.51
C ARG A 224 -10.85 4.99 -5.82
N VAL A 225 -10.85 6.31 -5.77
CA VAL A 225 -10.51 7.15 -6.93
C VAL A 225 -9.11 7.71 -6.71
N ASP A 226 -8.11 7.10 -7.35
CA ASP A 226 -6.73 7.56 -7.26
C ASP A 226 -6.22 8.23 -8.54
N VAL A 227 -5.13 8.99 -8.44
CA VAL A 227 -4.50 9.70 -9.56
C VAL A 227 -4.06 8.79 -10.71
N TRP A 228 -3.95 7.49 -10.49
CA TRP A 228 -3.69 6.45 -11.51
C TRP A 228 -4.93 5.57 -11.81
N MET A 229 -6.06 5.81 -11.11
CA MET A 229 -7.33 5.07 -11.11
C MET A 229 -7.23 3.58 -10.74
N CYS A 230 -6.58 2.79 -11.58
CA CYS A 230 -6.48 1.35 -11.49
C CYS A 230 -5.03 0.87 -11.53
N GLY A 231 -4.09 1.67 -11.02
CA GLY A 231 -2.68 1.31 -10.94
C GLY A 231 -2.23 0.91 -9.55
N ALA A 232 -0.95 1.16 -9.30
CA ALA A 232 -0.35 1.14 -7.97
C ALA A 232 -0.61 2.44 -7.18
N SER A 233 -1.28 3.43 -7.78
CA SER A 233 -1.56 4.77 -7.25
C SER A 233 -0.34 5.70 -7.10
N ASP A 234 0.88 5.18 -7.25
CA ASP A 234 2.12 5.95 -7.27
C ASP A 234 2.33 6.74 -8.56
N VAL A 235 2.73 8.00 -8.43
CA VAL A 235 3.18 8.89 -9.49
C VAL A 235 4.53 9.51 -9.13
N PRO A 236 5.41 9.82 -10.10
CA PRO A 236 6.72 10.40 -9.78
C PRO A 236 6.61 11.74 -9.04
N ALA A 237 7.45 11.97 -8.02
CA ALA A 237 7.53 13.28 -7.37
C ALA A 237 8.08 14.38 -8.30
N LYS A 238 7.64 15.62 -8.08
CA LYS A 238 8.14 16.84 -8.73
C LYS A 238 8.69 17.82 -7.70
N SER A 239 9.40 18.85 -8.17
CA SER A 239 9.83 19.98 -7.33
C SER A 239 8.84 21.14 -7.44
N GLY A 240 8.89 22.03 -6.45
CA GLY A 240 7.96 23.14 -6.28
C GLY A 240 6.56 22.72 -5.86
N ALA A 241 5.59 23.59 -6.14
CA ALA A 241 4.18 23.31 -6.01
C ALA A 241 3.63 22.70 -7.31
N TYR A 242 2.86 21.62 -7.20
CA TYR A 242 2.30 20.91 -8.34
C TYR A 242 1.06 20.11 -7.95
N LYS A 243 0.38 19.55 -8.95
CA LYS A 243 -0.76 18.66 -8.74
C LYS A 243 -0.78 17.48 -9.69
N TYR A 244 -1.49 16.44 -9.28
CA TYR A 244 -1.89 15.30 -10.10
C TYR A 244 -3.41 15.21 -10.15
N THR A 245 -3.96 14.81 -11.29
CA THR A 245 -5.40 14.68 -11.52
C THR A 245 -5.66 13.28 -12.05
N SER A 246 -6.62 12.56 -11.47
CA SER A 246 -7.02 11.24 -11.95
C SER A 246 -7.72 11.32 -13.30
N PRO A 247 -7.80 10.20 -14.05
CA PRO A 247 -8.84 10.04 -15.06
C PRO A 247 -10.23 10.30 -14.46
N GLU A 248 -11.18 10.67 -15.30
CA GLU A 248 -12.59 10.78 -14.91
C GLU A 248 -13.18 9.37 -14.69
N TRP A 249 -13.92 9.19 -13.60
CA TRP A 249 -14.72 7.99 -13.36
C TRP A 249 -16.21 8.35 -13.38
N LYS A 250 -16.94 7.82 -14.36
CA LYS A 250 -18.38 8.02 -14.47
C LYS A 250 -19.11 6.97 -13.63
N SER A 251 -19.84 7.42 -12.61
CA SER A 251 -20.56 6.56 -11.69
C SER A 251 -21.65 5.74 -12.41
N PRO A 252 -21.62 4.40 -12.35
CA PRO A 252 -22.74 3.57 -12.77
C PRO A 252 -23.83 3.48 -11.69
N TYR A 253 -23.59 4.04 -10.51
CA TYR A 253 -24.41 3.85 -9.31
C TYR A 253 -25.04 5.17 -8.85
N ALA A 254 -26.19 5.04 -8.19
CA ALA A 254 -26.77 6.10 -7.39
C ALA A 254 -26.76 5.73 -5.91
N GLY A 255 -26.64 6.72 -5.04
CA GLY A 255 -26.64 6.52 -3.60
C GLY A 255 -26.30 7.78 -2.81
N VAL A 256 -26.11 7.58 -1.51
CA VAL A 256 -25.70 8.63 -0.57
C VAL A 256 -24.19 8.54 -0.37
N MET A 257 -23.47 9.65 -0.50
CA MET A 257 -22.06 9.71 -0.11
C MET A 257 -21.95 9.86 1.40
N LEU A 258 -21.48 8.79 2.04
CA LEU A 258 -21.45 8.65 3.50
C LEU A 258 -20.19 9.28 4.08
N HIS A 259 -19.06 9.04 3.44
CA HIS A 259 -17.75 9.49 3.88
C HIS A 259 -16.84 9.69 2.67
N SER A 260 -16.05 10.74 2.68
CA SER A 260 -14.94 10.91 1.76
C SER A 260 -13.76 11.53 2.50
N ASP A 261 -12.59 10.94 2.33
CA ASP A 261 -11.34 11.47 2.84
C ASP A 261 -10.23 11.26 1.81
N GLY A 262 -9.14 11.99 2.00
CA GLY A 262 -8.02 12.03 1.09
C GLY A 262 -6.77 11.45 1.72
N HIS A 263 -6.01 10.72 0.92
CA HIS A 263 -4.72 10.17 1.28
C HIS A 263 -3.66 10.59 0.26
N GLY A 264 -2.50 10.97 0.76
CA GLY A 264 -1.32 11.23 -0.04
C GLY A 264 -0.04 11.06 0.76
N HIS A 265 1.09 11.02 0.06
CA HIS A 265 2.41 10.92 0.68
C HIS A 265 2.89 12.29 1.21
N ASP A 266 4.00 12.29 1.95
CA ASP A 266 4.58 13.53 2.47
C ASP A 266 4.90 14.54 1.36
N GLY A 267 4.54 15.80 1.61
CA GLY A 267 4.50 16.88 0.62
C GLY A 267 3.09 17.21 0.12
N THR A 268 2.11 16.33 0.36
CA THR A 268 0.70 16.58 0.05
C THR A 268 0.14 17.67 0.97
N THR A 269 -0.50 18.66 0.38
CA THR A 269 -1.20 19.72 1.13
C THR A 269 -2.67 19.39 1.35
N HIS A 270 -3.33 18.89 0.30
CA HIS A 270 -4.72 18.46 0.32
C HIS A 270 -5.01 17.55 -0.88
N VAL A 271 -6.07 16.76 -0.77
CA VAL A 271 -6.62 15.95 -1.84
C VAL A 271 -8.08 16.33 -2.03
N ALA A 272 -8.39 16.87 -3.21
CA ALA A 272 -9.74 17.26 -3.57
C ALA A 272 -10.44 16.14 -4.36
N LEU A 273 -11.64 15.79 -3.95
CA LEU A 273 -12.59 15.03 -4.74
C LEU A 273 -13.51 16.00 -5.46
N THR A 274 -13.62 15.89 -6.77
CA THR A 274 -14.60 16.64 -7.57
C THR A 274 -15.72 15.74 -8.03
N LYS A 275 -16.92 16.32 -8.16
CA LYS A 275 -18.10 15.70 -8.77
C LYS A 275 -18.64 16.64 -9.84
N ASN A 276 -18.70 16.16 -11.09
CA ASN A 276 -19.12 16.95 -12.26
C ASN A 276 -18.34 18.27 -12.40
N GLY A 277 -17.03 18.21 -12.14
CA GLY A 277 -16.12 19.36 -12.20
C GLY A 277 -16.23 20.35 -11.03
N GLN A 278 -17.12 20.12 -10.07
CA GLN A 278 -17.23 20.92 -8.84
C GLN A 278 -16.54 20.21 -7.69
N GLU A 279 -15.78 20.97 -6.88
CA GLU A 279 -15.20 20.43 -5.65
C GLU A 279 -16.31 19.95 -4.72
N TYR A 280 -16.17 18.71 -4.28
CA TYR A 280 -17.14 18.02 -3.44
C TYR A 280 -16.58 17.74 -2.04
N CYS A 281 -15.30 17.41 -1.96
CA CYS A 281 -14.56 17.30 -0.71
C CYS A 281 -13.16 17.85 -0.89
N ASP A 282 -12.71 18.69 0.05
CA ASP A 282 -11.32 19.13 0.17
C ASP A 282 -10.70 18.51 1.43
N SER A 283 -9.96 17.41 1.25
CA SER A 283 -9.30 16.70 2.33
C SER A 283 -7.93 17.29 2.61
N ILE A 284 -7.90 18.33 3.44
CA ILE A 284 -6.67 18.98 3.93
C ILE A 284 -5.86 17.99 4.77
N GLN A 285 -4.56 17.88 4.47
CA GLN A 285 -3.61 17.06 5.22
C GLN A 285 -2.95 17.89 6.31
N TYR A 286 -2.98 17.38 7.55
CA TYR A 286 -2.33 17.99 8.70
C TYR A 286 -1.12 17.17 9.12
N TYR A 287 -0.06 17.90 9.47
CA TYR A 287 1.23 17.35 9.87
C TYR A 287 1.46 17.63 11.35
N GLY A 288 1.93 16.63 12.09
CA GLY A 288 2.28 16.82 13.51
C GLY A 288 1.12 17.24 14.42
N LEU A 289 -0.15 17.01 14.03
CA LEU A 289 -1.29 17.51 14.81
C LEU A 289 -1.48 16.72 16.11
N ARG A 290 -1.09 15.43 16.11
CA ARG A 290 -1.21 14.54 17.27
C ARG A 290 0.13 14.23 17.89
N ASN A 291 0.11 13.99 19.20
CA ASN A 291 1.29 13.49 19.89
C ASN A 291 1.80 12.19 19.24
N GLY A 292 3.11 12.03 19.21
CA GLY A 292 3.74 10.86 18.60
C GLY A 292 3.95 10.93 17.08
N THR A 293 3.47 11.98 16.40
CA THR A 293 3.61 12.13 14.93
C THR A 293 4.77 13.03 14.49
N PHE A 294 5.49 13.59 15.46
CA PHE A 294 6.79 14.21 15.25
C PHE A 294 7.87 13.14 15.32
N LEU A 295 8.93 13.28 14.51
CA LEU A 295 10.13 12.47 14.64
C LEU A 295 11.10 13.17 15.61
N PRO A 296 11.33 12.62 16.83
CA PRO A 296 12.29 13.16 17.78
C PRO A 296 13.65 13.37 17.14
N LYS A 297 14.34 14.45 17.52
CA LYS A 297 15.63 14.84 16.93
C LYS A 297 16.68 13.73 16.93
N ASP A 298 16.70 12.88 17.95
CA ASP A 298 17.60 11.74 18.04
C ASP A 298 17.26 10.66 17.01
N LEU A 299 15.99 10.30 16.84
CA LEU A 299 15.53 9.41 15.77
C LEU A 299 15.72 10.05 14.39
N ALA A 300 15.42 11.35 14.26
CA ALA A 300 15.69 12.12 13.05
C ALA A 300 17.17 12.09 12.70
N THR A 301 18.09 12.17 13.66
CA THR A 301 19.53 12.06 13.38
C THR A 301 19.94 10.66 12.91
N GLN A 302 19.36 9.61 13.51
CA GLN A 302 19.58 8.23 13.09
C GLN A 302 19.06 7.99 11.67
N HIS A 303 17.93 8.61 11.35
CA HIS A 303 17.21 8.43 10.11
C HIS A 303 17.65 9.39 8.99
N ALA A 304 18.20 10.55 9.34
CA ALA A 304 18.63 11.62 8.43
C ALA A 304 19.73 11.18 7.47
N ALA A 305 20.51 10.16 7.85
CA ALA A 305 21.45 9.50 6.95
C ALA A 305 20.76 9.04 5.65
N ASN A 306 19.46 8.71 5.71
CA ASN A 306 18.67 8.22 4.59
C ASN A 306 17.58 9.19 4.12
N HIS A 307 17.02 10.05 5.00
CA HIS A 307 15.84 10.87 4.67
C HIS A 307 15.91 12.39 4.94
N GLY A 308 17.05 12.96 5.32
CA GLY A 308 17.17 14.41 5.56
C GLY A 308 16.70 14.86 6.95
N ALA A 309 16.60 16.18 7.19
CA ALA A 309 16.41 16.80 8.50
C ALA A 309 15.08 16.42 9.21
N GLU A 310 14.92 16.89 10.46
CA GLU A 310 13.69 16.76 11.26
C GLU A 310 12.46 17.15 10.43
N MET A 311 11.58 16.16 10.17
CA MET A 311 10.36 16.34 9.39
C MET A 311 9.14 15.90 10.19
N GLN A 312 8.05 16.62 9.97
CA GLN A 312 6.73 16.20 10.42
C GLN A 312 6.13 15.30 9.35
N TYR A 313 5.31 14.35 9.78
CA TYR A 313 4.59 13.44 8.90
C TYR A 313 3.10 13.75 8.97
N ILE A 314 2.37 13.36 7.94
CA ILE A 314 0.91 13.45 7.96
C ILE A 314 0.38 12.67 9.16
N SER A 315 -0.44 13.33 9.99
CA SER A 315 -1.04 12.77 11.20
C SER A 315 -2.55 12.68 11.12
N ASP A 316 -3.17 13.52 10.29
CA ASP A 316 -4.61 13.64 10.15
C ASP A 316 -4.99 14.18 8.78
N ALA A 317 -6.20 13.85 8.35
CA ALA A 317 -6.83 14.38 7.15
C ALA A 317 -8.23 14.88 7.49
N VAL A 318 -8.69 15.91 6.79
CA VAL A 318 -10.10 16.32 6.83
C VAL A 318 -10.97 15.26 6.16
N ALA A 319 -12.05 14.86 6.81
CA ALA A 319 -13.06 14.01 6.24
C ALA A 319 -14.35 14.81 5.94
N CYS A 320 -14.95 14.51 4.80
CA CYS A 320 -16.22 15.05 4.36
C CYS A 320 -17.31 14.00 4.55
N GLU A 321 -18.15 14.18 5.57
CA GLU A 321 -19.18 13.21 5.92
C GLU A 321 -20.58 13.65 5.49
N ASN A 322 -21.38 12.70 5.00
CA ASN A 322 -22.79 12.89 4.66
C ASN A 322 -23.06 14.08 3.73
N THR A 323 -22.14 14.32 2.77
CA THR A 323 -22.06 15.54 1.98
C THR A 323 -23.08 15.63 0.83
N GLY A 324 -23.88 14.59 0.61
CA GLY A 324 -24.90 14.58 -0.43
C GLY A 324 -25.10 13.25 -1.13
N ARG A 325 -25.60 13.31 -2.36
CA ARG A 325 -25.91 12.15 -3.20
C ARG A 325 -24.98 12.05 -4.39
N LEU A 326 -24.71 10.83 -4.80
CA LEU A 326 -24.11 10.48 -6.08
C LEU A 326 -25.22 9.94 -6.96
N GLU A 327 -25.37 10.45 -8.17
CA GLU A 327 -26.35 9.96 -9.14
C GLU A 327 -25.66 9.18 -10.26
N LYS A 328 -26.43 8.31 -10.94
CA LYS A 328 -25.92 7.60 -12.11
C LYS A 328 -25.51 8.60 -13.18
N GLY A 329 -24.30 8.43 -13.68
CA GLY A 329 -23.71 9.30 -14.69
C GLY A 329 -22.95 10.50 -14.15
N ASP A 330 -22.98 10.76 -12.83
CA ASP A 330 -22.08 11.72 -12.20
C ASP A 330 -20.62 11.31 -12.45
N VAL A 331 -19.74 12.29 -12.64
CA VAL A 331 -18.32 12.06 -12.89
C VAL A 331 -17.52 12.44 -11.65
N LEU A 332 -16.74 11.50 -11.12
CA LEU A 332 -15.80 11.73 -10.02
C LEU A 332 -14.38 11.86 -10.54
N GLN A 333 -13.60 12.73 -9.91
CA GLN A 333 -12.19 12.92 -10.22
C GLN A 333 -11.42 13.35 -8.98
N THR A 334 -10.23 12.79 -8.78
CA THR A 334 -9.35 13.10 -7.66
C THR A 334 -8.24 14.05 -8.11
N ILE A 335 -7.97 15.09 -7.32
CA ILE A 335 -6.88 16.03 -7.54
C ILE A 335 -6.04 16.11 -6.27
N ALA A 336 -4.78 15.68 -6.34
CA ALA A 336 -3.85 15.78 -5.22
C ALA A 336 -2.87 16.94 -5.44
N TYR A 337 -2.71 17.79 -4.43
CA TYR A 337 -1.89 18.99 -4.48
C TYR A 337 -0.70 18.89 -3.54
N TYR A 338 0.47 19.27 -4.04
CA TYR A 338 1.74 19.19 -3.33
C TYR A 338 2.42 20.55 -3.30
N ASP A 339 3.12 20.85 -2.20
CA ASP A 339 3.92 22.07 -2.07
C ASP A 339 5.11 21.81 -1.15
N GLU A 340 6.29 21.62 -1.75
CA GLU A 340 7.53 21.33 -1.01
C GLU A 340 8.00 22.49 -0.10
N SER A 341 7.53 23.71 -0.37
CA SER A 341 7.84 24.87 0.47
C SER A 341 7.03 24.88 1.75
N LYS A 342 5.85 24.22 1.74
CA LYS A 342 4.97 24.09 2.88
C LYS A 342 5.25 22.81 3.67
N TYR A 343 5.35 21.67 2.98
CA TYR A 343 5.62 20.38 3.58
C TYR A 343 6.72 19.66 2.78
N PRO A 344 7.84 19.26 3.42
CA PRO A 344 8.90 18.57 2.71
C PRO A 344 8.39 17.22 2.17
N GLN A 345 8.82 16.88 0.96
CA GLN A 345 8.60 15.54 0.41
C GLN A 345 9.61 14.56 0.99
N MET A 346 9.18 13.34 1.28
CA MET A 346 10.10 12.29 1.70
C MET A 346 11.14 12.03 0.60
N THR A 347 12.39 11.93 1.03
CA THR A 347 13.50 11.59 0.15
C THR A 347 14.16 10.33 0.71
N PHE A 348 14.41 9.32 -0.12
CA PHE A 348 15.16 8.14 0.27
C PHE A 348 16.45 8.08 -0.57
N LYS A 349 17.61 8.10 0.10
CA LYS A 349 18.94 8.03 -0.57
C LYS A 349 19.11 9.11 -1.66
N GLY A 350 18.58 10.31 -1.43
CA GLY A 350 18.67 11.44 -2.36
C GLY A 350 17.60 11.46 -3.47
N HIS A 351 16.74 10.44 -3.55
CA HIS A 351 15.62 10.40 -4.47
C HIS A 351 14.32 10.73 -3.76
N LYS A 352 13.50 11.62 -4.34
CA LYS A 352 12.16 11.86 -3.82
C LYS A 352 11.33 10.59 -3.95
N GLU A 353 10.62 10.24 -2.90
CA GLU A 353 9.66 9.15 -2.95
C GLU A 353 8.59 9.46 -3.99
N ASN A 354 8.06 8.42 -4.64
CA ASN A 354 6.84 8.57 -5.43
C ASN A 354 5.74 9.17 -4.56
N GLN A 355 4.76 9.78 -5.20
CA GLN A 355 3.65 10.43 -4.53
C GLN A 355 2.37 9.65 -4.80
N MET A 356 1.46 9.67 -3.83
CA MET A 356 0.11 9.18 -3.99
C MET A 356 -0.91 10.30 -3.81
N GLY A 357 -2.03 10.15 -4.49
CA GLY A 357 -3.20 11.01 -4.37
C GLY A 357 -4.45 10.17 -4.53
N ILE A 358 -5.19 9.97 -3.45
CA ILE A 358 -6.34 9.07 -3.43
C ILE A 358 -7.48 9.72 -2.68
N SER A 359 -8.69 9.66 -3.25
CA SER A 359 -9.93 9.88 -2.51
C SER A 359 -10.56 8.53 -2.20
N PHE A 360 -10.70 8.25 -0.91
CA PHE A 360 -11.47 7.13 -0.40
C PHE A 360 -12.91 7.59 -0.25
N VAL A 361 -13.85 6.97 -0.96
CA VAL A 361 -15.25 7.39 -0.98
C VAL A 361 -16.13 6.21 -0.60
N TYR A 362 -16.98 6.39 0.41
CA TYR A 362 -17.95 5.38 0.80
C TYR A 362 -19.35 5.82 0.38
N ILE A 363 -20.02 4.97 -0.40
CA ILE A 363 -21.38 5.20 -0.86
C ILE A 363 -22.34 4.19 -0.25
N GLY A 364 -23.45 4.69 0.29
CA GLY A 364 -24.62 3.90 0.63
C GLY A 364 -25.51 3.78 -0.60
N ARG A 365 -25.49 2.62 -1.26
CA ARG A 365 -26.16 2.43 -2.56
C ARG A 365 -27.68 2.45 -2.39
N ASP A 366 -28.38 2.97 -3.40
CA ASP A 366 -29.84 2.83 -3.48
C ASP A 366 -30.24 1.41 -3.88
N GLU A 367 -29.42 0.77 -4.71
CA GLU A 367 -29.58 -0.60 -5.16
C GLU A 367 -29.01 -1.58 -4.13
N ASN A 368 -29.83 -2.55 -3.74
CA ASN A 368 -29.51 -3.49 -2.65
C ASN A 368 -28.90 -4.81 -3.16
N SER A 369 -28.63 -4.99 -4.46
CA SER A 369 -28.22 -6.27 -5.01
C SER A 369 -26.87 -6.24 -5.71
N LEU A 370 -26.08 -7.30 -5.51
CA LEU A 370 -24.88 -7.61 -6.31
C LEU A 370 -25.25 -7.99 -7.75
N ASN A 371 -26.53 -8.30 -8.03
CA ASN A 371 -26.99 -8.68 -9.37
C ASN A 371 -27.05 -7.49 -10.34
N ASP A 372 -27.03 -6.26 -9.82
CA ASP A 372 -26.95 -5.02 -10.60
C ASP A 372 -25.50 -4.66 -11.00
N MET A 373 -24.53 -5.53 -10.71
CA MET A 373 -23.14 -5.37 -11.13
C MET A 373 -23.04 -5.16 -12.64
N LEU A 374 -22.11 -4.27 -13.02
CA LEU A 374 -21.64 -3.99 -14.38
C LEU A 374 -21.88 -5.18 -15.31
N ARG A 375 -22.88 -5.08 -16.19
CA ARG A 375 -22.80 -5.82 -17.46
C ARG A 375 -21.47 -5.40 -18.05
N VAL A 376 -20.58 -6.37 -18.26
CA VAL A 376 -19.23 -6.17 -18.77
C VAL A 376 -19.31 -5.70 -20.21
N GLU A 377 -19.80 -4.49 -20.43
CA GLU A 377 -19.63 -3.75 -21.66
C GLU A 377 -18.23 -3.15 -21.59
N LYS A 378 -17.44 -3.44 -22.61
CA LYS A 378 -16.00 -3.20 -22.72
C LYS A 378 -15.63 -1.78 -22.24
N LEU A 379 -15.00 -1.68 -21.05
CA LEU A 379 -14.15 -0.54 -20.68
C LEU A 379 -12.88 -0.42 -21.57
N GLY A 380 -12.72 -1.31 -22.56
CA GLY A 380 -11.52 -1.48 -23.36
C GLY A 380 -11.15 -0.29 -24.25
N ASP A 381 -12.07 0.64 -24.51
CA ASP A 381 -11.85 1.73 -25.47
C ASP A 381 -11.60 3.10 -24.79
N GLN A 382 -11.75 3.21 -23.47
CA GLN A 382 -11.56 4.47 -22.72
C GLN A 382 -10.33 4.50 -21.81
N LEU A 383 -9.64 3.37 -21.64
CA LEU A 383 -8.37 3.36 -20.93
C LEU A 383 -7.25 3.79 -21.89
N PRO A 384 -6.42 4.80 -21.55
CA PRO A 384 -5.24 5.12 -22.33
C PRO A 384 -4.38 3.86 -22.46
N LEU A 385 -4.24 3.36 -23.70
CA LEU A 385 -3.54 2.11 -24.01
C LEU A 385 -2.02 2.16 -23.71
N GLU A 386 -1.50 3.29 -23.22
CA GLU A 386 -0.07 3.55 -23.05
C GLU A 386 0.46 3.45 -21.62
N LEU A 387 -0.34 3.02 -20.63
CA LEU A 387 0.14 2.89 -19.25
C LEU A 387 0.53 1.44 -18.94
N GLY A 388 1.71 1.05 -19.42
CA GLY A 388 2.32 -0.27 -19.25
C GLY A 388 2.84 -0.60 -17.84
N GLY A 389 2.02 -0.38 -16.80
CA GLY A 389 2.34 -0.74 -15.42
C GLY A 389 1.64 -2.03 -14.99
N LYS A 390 2.41 -3.10 -14.72
CA LYS A 390 1.91 -4.23 -13.93
C LYS A 390 2.14 -3.90 -12.45
N SER A 391 1.06 -3.80 -11.68
CA SER A 391 1.11 -3.66 -10.22
C SER A 391 1.64 -4.95 -9.57
N GLY A 392 2.43 -4.82 -8.49
CA GLY A 392 2.99 -5.94 -7.72
C GLY A 392 1.98 -6.78 -6.93
N PHE A 393 0.70 -6.41 -6.95
CA PHE A 393 -0.38 -7.11 -6.27
C PHE A 393 -1.33 -7.73 -7.30
N GLY A 394 -1.14 -9.01 -7.57
CA GLY A 394 -1.92 -9.75 -8.56
C GLY A 394 -1.92 -11.24 -8.27
N TYR A 395 -2.91 -11.70 -7.50
CA TYR A 395 -3.18 -13.12 -7.34
C TYR A 395 -4.02 -13.64 -8.52
N VAL A 396 -3.68 -14.80 -9.04
CA VAL A 396 -4.45 -15.51 -10.08
C VAL A 396 -5.22 -16.63 -9.39
N PRO A 397 -6.55 -16.54 -9.20
CA PRO A 397 -7.32 -17.71 -8.84
C PRO A 397 -7.44 -18.64 -10.06
N ARG A 398 -7.26 -19.96 -9.81
CA ARG A 398 -7.52 -20.99 -10.82
C ARG A 398 -9.02 -21.05 -11.15
N PRO A 399 -9.43 -21.25 -12.41
CA PRO A 399 -10.81 -21.54 -12.75
C PRO A 399 -11.25 -22.86 -12.09
N ARG A 400 -12.50 -22.89 -11.60
CA ARG A 400 -13.06 -24.04 -10.86
C ARG A 400 -13.41 -25.26 -11.75
N ASP A 401 -13.30 -25.16 -13.08
CA ASP A 401 -13.82 -26.19 -14.00
C ASP A 401 -12.84 -26.64 -15.12
N ALA A 402 -11.52 -26.52 -14.91
CA ALA A 402 -10.56 -27.10 -15.87
C ALA A 402 -10.40 -28.61 -15.63
N ASN A 403 -11.23 -29.41 -16.32
CA ASN A 403 -11.01 -30.84 -16.49
C ASN A 403 -9.64 -31.05 -17.17
N THR A 404 -8.65 -31.53 -16.40
CA THR A 404 -7.36 -32.00 -16.94
C THR A 404 -7.52 -33.43 -17.45
N ALA A 405 -8.17 -33.56 -18.60
CA ALA A 405 -8.07 -34.72 -19.46
C ALA A 405 -8.01 -34.15 -20.87
N ASP A 406 -6.78 -33.95 -21.36
CA ASP A 406 -6.36 -33.72 -22.76
C ASP A 406 -5.18 -32.74 -22.83
N ILE A 407 -4.02 -33.21 -22.34
CA ILE A 407 -2.72 -32.78 -22.87
C ILE A 407 -1.95 -34.07 -23.16
N PRO A 408 -1.80 -34.47 -24.44
CA PRO A 408 -1.06 -35.68 -24.77
C PRO A 408 0.45 -35.43 -24.61
N ALA A 409 1.09 -36.37 -23.91
CA ALA A 409 2.53 -36.51 -23.92
C ALA A 409 3.02 -36.74 -25.36
N VAL A 410 4.02 -35.98 -25.78
CA VAL A 410 4.78 -36.26 -27.00
C VAL A 410 5.77 -37.39 -26.67
N PRO A 411 5.63 -38.55 -27.34
CA PRO A 411 6.81 -39.15 -27.95
C PRO A 411 6.51 -39.45 -29.42
N GLY A 412 7.28 -38.85 -30.32
CA GLY A 412 7.30 -39.26 -31.72
C GLY A 412 8.10 -40.56 -31.86
N PHE A 413 7.50 -41.58 -32.46
CA PHE A 413 8.09 -42.41 -33.52
C PHE A 413 7.01 -43.32 -34.13
N LEU A 414 6.94 -43.30 -35.47
CA LEU A 414 6.39 -44.29 -36.41
C LEU A 414 4.87 -44.57 -36.40
N GLY A 415 4.19 -43.97 -37.38
CA GLY A 415 3.59 -44.71 -38.51
C GLY A 415 2.32 -45.54 -38.29
N ILE A 416 1.28 -45.17 -39.04
CA ILE A 416 0.25 -46.00 -39.74
C ILE A 416 -1.13 -45.31 -39.63
N GLY A 417 -1.83 -45.29 -40.77
CA GLY A 417 -3.00 -44.46 -41.08
C GLY A 417 -4.35 -44.92 -40.51
N PRO A 418 -5.45 -44.27 -40.95
CA PRO A 418 -6.74 -44.26 -40.29
C PRO A 418 -7.73 -45.23 -40.93
N GLU A 419 -8.46 -46.00 -40.13
CA GLU A 419 -9.69 -46.68 -40.57
C GLU A 419 -10.66 -46.76 -39.37
N ASP A 420 -11.94 -46.50 -39.69
CA ASP A 420 -13.17 -46.95 -39.04
C ASP A 420 -13.76 -46.24 -37.80
N ILE A 421 -14.74 -45.39 -38.15
CA ILE A 421 -15.94 -45.07 -37.40
C ILE A 421 -16.88 -46.28 -37.44
N THR A 422 -17.47 -46.69 -36.30
CA THR A 422 -18.86 -47.16 -36.26
C THR A 422 -19.50 -46.88 -34.90
N GLU A 423 -20.73 -46.39 -34.98
CA GLU A 423 -21.72 -46.16 -33.93
C GLU A 423 -22.11 -47.43 -33.17
N LEU A 424 -22.59 -47.26 -31.93
CA LEU A 424 -23.68 -48.07 -31.39
C LEU A 424 -24.42 -47.32 -30.27
N GLU A 425 -25.73 -47.21 -30.46
CA GLU A 425 -26.73 -46.56 -29.63
C GLU A 425 -27.13 -47.35 -28.37
N GLU A 426 -27.37 -46.59 -27.28
CA GLU A 426 -28.44 -46.71 -26.26
C GLU A 426 -28.56 -47.94 -25.31
N PRO A 427 -29.45 -47.96 -24.28
CA PRO A 427 -29.57 -47.02 -23.15
C PRO A 427 -29.82 -47.75 -21.81
N LEU A 428 -29.25 -47.35 -20.66
CA LEU A 428 -29.74 -47.86 -19.36
C LEU A 428 -29.76 -46.85 -18.20
N LYS A 429 -30.92 -46.86 -17.54
CA LYS A 429 -31.49 -46.02 -16.45
C LYS A 429 -30.68 -45.96 -15.14
N PRO A 430 -30.99 -44.97 -14.27
CA PRO A 430 -30.14 -44.58 -13.14
C PRO A 430 -30.27 -45.53 -11.95
N ARG A 431 -29.14 -45.85 -11.31
CA ARG A 431 -29.11 -46.43 -9.97
C ARG A 431 -28.56 -45.40 -8.98
N SER A 432 -29.42 -45.02 -8.05
CA SER A 432 -29.12 -44.30 -6.82
C SER A 432 -28.08 -45.06 -5.99
N PHE A 433 -26.98 -44.40 -5.65
CA PHE A 433 -26.06 -44.80 -4.58
C PHE A 433 -26.11 -43.79 -3.41
N PRO A 434 -25.87 -44.24 -2.18
CA PRO A 434 -26.08 -43.47 -0.97
C PRO A 434 -25.02 -42.37 -0.81
N ARG A 435 -25.43 -41.23 -0.23
CA ARG A 435 -24.53 -40.13 0.16
C ARG A 435 -23.48 -40.66 1.15
N ILE A 436 -22.22 -40.56 0.76
CA ILE A 436 -21.06 -40.60 1.67
C ILE A 436 -20.96 -39.20 2.32
N PRO A 437 -20.60 -39.08 3.61
CA PRO A 437 -20.46 -37.79 4.28
C PRO A 437 -19.40 -36.94 3.58
N GLN A 438 -19.74 -35.69 3.25
CA GLN A 438 -18.76 -34.69 2.83
C GLN A 438 -17.81 -34.43 4.00
N GLY A 439 -16.62 -35.01 3.91
CA GLY A 439 -15.47 -34.61 4.71
C GLY A 439 -14.96 -33.26 4.22
N ASP A 440 -14.87 -32.33 5.17
CA ASP A 440 -13.93 -31.21 5.27
C ASP A 440 -12.97 -31.04 4.07
N GLN A 441 -13.40 -30.30 3.04
CA GLN A 441 -12.54 -29.85 1.93
C GLN A 441 -12.38 -28.33 1.98
N GLY A 442 -11.50 -27.91 2.87
CA GLY A 442 -10.99 -26.54 2.96
C GLY A 442 -9.48 -26.51 3.21
N ASN A 443 -8.71 -27.39 2.56
CA ASN A 443 -7.25 -27.37 2.68
C ASN A 443 -6.62 -26.79 1.40
N ASN A 444 -6.18 -25.54 1.49
CA ASN A 444 -5.36 -24.87 0.48
C ASN A 444 -4.04 -25.63 0.29
N ASN A 445 -4.06 -26.59 -0.62
CA ASN A 445 -2.89 -27.35 -1.02
C ASN A 445 -2.05 -26.50 -2.01
N THR A 446 -1.48 -25.39 -1.53
CA THR A 446 -0.26 -24.85 -2.15
C THR A 446 0.72 -26.01 -2.22
N SER A 447 1.15 -26.39 -3.43
CA SER A 447 1.99 -27.58 -3.61
C SER A 447 3.16 -27.53 -2.62
N VAL A 448 3.48 -28.66 -1.99
CA VAL A 448 4.62 -28.79 -1.08
C VAL A 448 5.88 -28.18 -1.70
N ILE A 449 6.02 -28.29 -3.02
CA ILE A 449 7.06 -27.67 -3.84
C ILE A 449 7.03 -26.14 -3.76
N GLY A 450 5.87 -25.48 -3.89
CA GLY A 450 5.75 -24.02 -3.76
C GLY A 450 6.13 -23.51 -2.38
N LYS A 451 5.76 -24.23 -1.31
CA LYS A 451 6.19 -23.92 0.07
C LYS A 451 7.68 -24.17 0.28
N LEU A 452 8.24 -25.21 -0.34
CA LEU A 452 9.67 -25.51 -0.29
C LEU A 452 10.48 -24.43 -1.00
N LEU A 453 10.03 -23.99 -2.18
CA LEU A 453 10.69 -22.97 -3.00
C LEU A 453 10.33 -21.53 -2.61
N SER A 454 9.52 -21.33 -1.57
CA SER A 454 9.16 -19.98 -1.12
C SER A 454 10.44 -19.24 -0.67
N PRO A 455 10.64 -17.98 -1.09
CA PRO A 455 11.74 -17.15 -0.61
C PRO A 455 11.71 -16.91 0.90
N SER A 456 10.56 -17.14 1.56
CA SER A 456 10.43 -17.09 3.02
C SER A 456 10.85 -18.40 3.73
N ASN A 457 11.14 -19.48 3.00
CA ASN A 457 11.59 -20.74 3.58
C ASN A 457 13.08 -20.65 3.99
N PRO A 458 13.46 -20.91 5.26
CA PRO A 458 14.85 -20.79 5.71
C PRO A 458 15.87 -21.65 4.94
N ALA A 459 15.47 -22.84 4.46
CA ALA A 459 16.35 -23.71 3.67
C ALA A 459 16.63 -23.12 2.28
N THR A 460 15.58 -22.59 1.63
CA THR A 460 15.70 -21.91 0.34
C THR A 460 16.48 -20.61 0.47
N GLN A 461 16.27 -19.84 1.54
CA GLN A 461 17.08 -18.66 1.82
C GLN A 461 18.56 -19.01 1.98
N LYS A 462 18.88 -20.08 2.71
CA LYS A 462 20.27 -20.53 2.88
C LYS A 462 20.92 -20.94 1.56
N LEU A 463 20.18 -21.64 0.70
CA LEU A 463 20.66 -22.02 -0.64
C LEU A 463 20.91 -20.79 -1.51
N LEU A 464 19.92 -19.89 -1.62
CA LEU A 464 20.04 -18.65 -2.40
C LEU A 464 21.18 -17.77 -1.87
N GLN A 465 21.31 -17.63 -0.55
CA GLN A 465 22.40 -16.88 0.08
C GLN A 465 23.78 -17.42 -0.31
N ALA A 466 23.95 -18.74 -0.42
CA ALA A 466 25.21 -19.35 -0.83
C ALA A 466 25.55 -19.07 -2.30
N MET A 467 24.54 -18.84 -3.14
CA MET A 467 24.70 -18.52 -4.56
C MET A 467 24.92 -17.03 -4.83
N LEU A 468 24.41 -16.15 -3.94
CA LEU A 468 24.45 -14.70 -4.12
C LEU A 468 25.85 -14.14 -4.44
N PRO A 469 26.95 -14.51 -3.75
CA PRO A 469 28.27 -13.96 -4.08
C PRO A 469 28.78 -14.33 -5.48
N THR A 470 28.33 -15.47 -6.02
CA THR A 470 28.69 -15.90 -7.39
C THR A 470 27.80 -15.24 -8.44
N LEU A 471 26.51 -15.09 -8.14
CA LEU A 471 25.56 -14.47 -9.05
C LEU A 471 25.70 -12.95 -9.08
N LEU A 472 25.88 -12.31 -7.93
CA LEU A 472 25.91 -10.85 -7.76
C LEU A 472 27.17 -10.44 -6.98
N PRO A 473 28.37 -10.52 -7.60
CA PRO A 473 29.63 -10.21 -6.92
C PRO A 473 29.72 -8.75 -6.43
N SER A 474 28.89 -7.84 -6.94
CA SER A 474 28.81 -6.45 -6.47
C SER A 474 27.90 -6.24 -5.25
N LEU A 475 27.16 -7.27 -4.83
CA LEU A 475 26.34 -7.22 -3.63
C LEU A 475 27.23 -7.08 -2.38
N PRO A 476 26.85 -6.25 -1.38
CA PRO A 476 27.62 -6.14 -0.13
C PRO A 476 27.82 -7.52 0.53
N LYS A 477 29.04 -7.81 1.00
CA LYS A 477 29.38 -9.13 1.54
C LYS A 477 28.59 -9.48 2.81
N GLU A 478 28.19 -8.45 3.54
CA GLU A 478 27.39 -8.48 4.74
C GLU A 478 25.89 -8.66 4.49
N PHE A 479 25.43 -8.53 3.23
CA PHE A 479 24.01 -8.67 2.89
C PHE A 479 23.49 -10.07 3.21
N LYS A 480 22.38 -10.15 3.95
CA LYS A 480 21.70 -11.40 4.26
C LYS A 480 20.31 -11.41 3.65
N LEU A 481 19.99 -12.46 2.91
CA LEU A 481 18.68 -12.69 2.32
C LEU A 481 17.58 -12.83 3.38
N SER A 482 17.93 -13.27 4.59
CA SER A 482 17.00 -13.28 5.73
C SER A 482 16.56 -11.87 6.15
N GLU A 483 17.36 -10.84 5.85
CA GLU A 483 16.99 -9.43 6.09
C GLU A 483 16.06 -8.89 4.99
N LEU A 484 15.97 -9.58 3.85
CA LEU A 484 14.98 -9.26 2.82
C LEU A 484 13.60 -9.85 3.16
N PHE A 485 13.56 -11.00 3.83
CA PHE A 485 12.32 -11.73 4.14
C PHE A 485 12.14 -11.95 5.66
N PRO A 486 12.00 -10.88 6.46
CA PRO A 486 11.67 -11.00 7.86
C PRO A 486 10.27 -11.62 8.05
N LEU A 487 9.98 -12.07 9.27
CA LEU A 487 8.69 -12.69 9.60
C LEU A 487 7.52 -11.78 9.22
N GLY A 488 6.64 -12.29 8.37
CA GLY A 488 5.39 -11.63 7.96
C GLY A 488 5.47 -10.77 6.70
N GLY A 489 6.64 -10.61 6.07
CA GLY A 489 6.76 -9.72 4.91
C GLY A 489 8.11 -9.66 4.20
N ILE A 490 8.31 -8.59 3.43
CA ILE A 490 9.52 -8.31 2.64
C ILE A 490 10.02 -6.90 2.96
N VAL A 491 11.34 -6.71 3.08
CA VAL A 491 11.93 -5.37 3.17
C VAL A 491 12.18 -4.82 1.78
N THR A 492 11.31 -3.94 1.30
CA THR A 492 11.41 -3.39 -0.06
C THR A 492 12.61 -2.48 -0.23
N SER A 493 13.06 -1.79 0.82
CA SER A 493 14.29 -0.99 0.77
C SER A 493 15.57 -1.82 0.54
N ASN A 494 15.54 -3.12 0.84
CA ASN A 494 16.63 -4.06 0.55
C ASN A 494 16.59 -4.58 -0.89
N MET A 495 15.43 -4.51 -1.56
CA MET A 495 15.34 -4.87 -2.99
C MET A 495 16.17 -3.93 -3.86
N ASP A 496 16.28 -2.65 -3.50
CA ASP A 496 17.11 -1.69 -4.24
C ASP A 496 18.59 -2.09 -4.24
N ILE A 497 19.07 -2.70 -3.16
CA ILE A 497 20.46 -3.19 -3.08
C ILE A 497 20.67 -4.33 -4.08
N ILE A 498 19.70 -5.25 -4.18
CA ILE A 498 19.73 -6.34 -5.17
C ILE A 498 19.62 -5.78 -6.58
N LEU A 499 18.69 -4.87 -6.84
CA LEU A 499 18.49 -4.28 -8.17
C LEU A 499 19.72 -3.51 -8.63
N ALA A 500 20.38 -2.75 -7.75
CA ALA A 500 21.63 -2.08 -8.04
C ALA A 500 22.77 -3.09 -8.36
N ALA A 501 22.84 -4.20 -7.63
CA ALA A 501 23.82 -5.25 -7.90
C ALA A 501 23.54 -5.97 -9.23
N VAL A 502 22.27 -6.33 -9.51
CA VAL A 502 21.84 -6.92 -10.79
C VAL A 502 22.16 -5.96 -11.94
N GLN A 503 21.86 -4.68 -11.79
CA GLN A 503 22.14 -3.69 -12.82
C GLN A 503 23.64 -3.58 -13.13
N LYS A 504 24.49 -3.71 -12.11
CA LYS A 504 25.94 -3.63 -12.26
C LYS A 504 26.54 -4.92 -12.83
N ASP A 505 26.09 -6.08 -12.36
CA ASP A 505 26.71 -7.37 -12.69
C ASP A 505 26.07 -8.02 -13.93
N HIS A 506 24.77 -7.80 -14.16
CA HIS A 506 23.97 -8.38 -15.26
C HIS A 506 22.98 -7.37 -15.87
N PRO A 507 23.46 -6.27 -16.48
CA PRO A 507 22.59 -5.26 -17.09
C PRO A 507 21.71 -5.84 -18.23
N ASP A 508 22.13 -6.93 -18.85
CA ASP A 508 21.40 -7.67 -19.88
C ASP A 508 20.14 -8.36 -19.33
N TRP A 509 20.14 -8.80 -18.07
CA TRP A 509 18.95 -9.39 -17.45
C TRP A 509 17.81 -8.37 -17.32
N LEU A 510 18.17 -7.10 -17.11
CA LEU A 510 17.19 -6.02 -17.07
C LEU A 510 16.66 -5.68 -18.46
N ALA A 511 17.42 -5.93 -19.54
CA ALA A 511 17.03 -5.53 -20.89
C ALA A 511 15.67 -6.11 -21.35
N GLY A 512 15.29 -7.29 -20.84
CA GLY A 512 13.98 -7.92 -21.08
C GLY A 512 12.83 -7.46 -20.18
N LEU A 513 13.12 -6.66 -19.15
CA LEU A 513 12.09 -6.13 -18.24
C LEU A 513 11.44 -4.85 -18.80
N PRO A 514 10.20 -4.52 -18.37
CA PRO A 514 9.57 -3.25 -18.70
C PRO A 514 10.49 -2.04 -18.39
N PRO A 515 10.40 -0.93 -19.14
CA PRO A 515 11.25 0.25 -18.99
C PRO A 515 11.46 0.75 -17.55
N TYR A 516 10.45 0.61 -16.68
CA TYR A 516 10.53 0.99 -15.27
C TYR A 516 11.58 0.20 -14.47
N PHE A 517 11.80 -1.09 -14.77
CA PHE A 517 12.80 -1.92 -14.09
C PHE A 517 14.22 -1.75 -14.65
N ARG A 518 14.38 -0.99 -15.74
CA ARG A 518 15.65 -0.85 -16.48
C ARG A 518 16.46 0.39 -16.11
N GLN A 519 15.90 1.33 -15.36
CA GLN A 519 16.56 2.61 -15.11
C GLN A 519 16.87 2.81 -13.63
N PRO A 520 18.11 3.20 -13.26
CA PRO A 520 18.37 3.73 -11.93
C PRO A 520 17.64 5.08 -11.84
N GLN A 521 16.88 5.31 -10.76
CA GLN A 521 15.98 6.45 -10.60
C GLN A 521 16.62 7.85 -10.75
N GLY A 522 17.96 7.96 -10.85
CA GLY A 522 18.69 9.22 -10.95
C GLY A 522 18.91 9.82 -12.35
N GLU A 523 19.08 9.03 -13.41
CA GLU A 523 19.59 9.55 -14.69
C GLU A 523 18.53 9.76 -15.79
N ALA A 524 17.27 9.40 -15.52
CA ALA A 524 16.15 9.51 -16.46
C ALA A 524 15.81 10.96 -16.89
N LYS A 525 16.38 11.99 -16.25
CA LYS A 525 15.94 13.38 -16.44
C LYS A 525 16.38 14.01 -17.76
N THR A 526 17.50 13.63 -18.38
CA THR A 526 18.05 14.43 -19.49
C THR A 526 17.83 13.83 -20.89
N SER A 527 17.70 12.50 -21.01
CA SER A 527 17.57 11.85 -22.33
C SER A 527 16.11 11.68 -22.78
N LEU A 528 15.18 11.42 -21.85
CA LEU A 528 13.75 11.29 -22.15
C LEU A 528 13.16 12.65 -22.58
N LEU A 529 13.59 13.76 -21.98
CA LEU A 529 13.19 15.11 -22.38
C LEU A 529 13.67 15.49 -23.80
N ARG A 530 14.84 15.00 -24.26
CA ARG A 530 15.30 15.22 -25.64
C ARG A 530 14.54 14.39 -26.67
N ALA A 531 14.14 13.18 -26.31
CA ALA A 531 13.38 12.29 -27.19
C ALA A 531 11.89 12.68 -27.29
N MET A 532 11.31 13.22 -26.21
CA MET A 532 9.90 13.60 -26.17
C MET A 532 9.58 14.95 -26.82
N TYR A 533 10.55 15.87 -26.95
CA TYR A 533 10.32 17.21 -27.50
C TYR A 533 10.78 17.45 -28.95
N GLY A 534 11.31 16.44 -29.65
CA GLY A 534 11.56 16.55 -31.10
C GLY A 534 12.33 17.80 -31.53
N LEU A 535 13.27 18.29 -30.71
CA LEU A 535 14.14 19.41 -31.09
C LEU A 535 15.30 18.86 -31.91
N ASN A 536 15.02 18.57 -33.18
CA ASN A 536 16.06 18.59 -34.20
C ASN A 536 16.42 20.06 -34.46
N SER A 537 17.66 20.41 -34.16
CA SER A 537 18.33 21.55 -34.76
C SER A 537 18.28 21.39 -36.28
N LEU A 538 17.46 22.17 -36.96
CA LEU A 538 17.76 22.56 -38.33
C LEU A 538 18.47 23.91 -38.25
N GLY A 539 19.79 23.85 -38.45
CA GLY A 539 20.55 25.02 -38.85
C GLY A 539 20.26 25.32 -40.32
N ASN A 540 19.69 26.49 -40.55
CA ASN A 540 20.21 27.53 -41.44
C ASN A 540 19.40 28.81 -41.23
#